data_AF-A0A1M6SQA4-F1
#
_entry.id   AF-A0A1M6SQA4-F1
#
_cell.length_a   1.000
_cell.length_b   1.000
_cell.length_c   1.000
_cell.angle_alpha   90.00
_cell.angle_beta   90.00
_cell.angle_gamma   90.00
#
_symmetry.space_group_name_H-M   'P 1'
#
loop_
_entity.id
_entity.type
_entity.pdbx_description
1 polymer ?
#
loop_
_entity_poly.entity_id
_entity_poly.type
_entity_poly.pdbx_seq_one_letter_code
_entity_poly.pdbx_strand_id
1 'polypeptide(L)'
;MKPSNFSFLLFPIAVAAFSLSACSDDSSSSSSNTIDSASESDFAFNVETLDDLPNCTAKHEQDTAFIQENNKIYVCEDRRWEYLYSIIDSVATIDDLLTCTEKREGDKTFVESEKATLICSDGKWTLLDTEETNPESSGSISPSSSSDGRKEETSSSSSATLSSSSSAKAESSSGMEESSSAVVASSSSEAAPSSSAASSVSSSANEKSSSSVIIPESSSSHVPSSSSEAILSSSSDEISSSSAAPSSSSLAKANWQYLNPEISYSEMIDSRDGQIYKTVKIGYQTWMAENLNYPYSENTAKSYCYNNSADSCAKYGRLYLWSAAMDSAARFSTTGKGCGYKATCNPSGAVRGVCPESWHLPSGSELETLRTFTGATNNVTTKALNSITGWTNGGTDDFGFSALPAGYSSFNDIGVFYMYVGQYANFWSSSAFDESDAYFMYSSPSSVSFGYTYKIQGHSVRCLKD
;
A
#
# COMPACT_ATOMS: atom_id res chain seq x y z
N MET A 1 -28.97 77.68 17.27
CA MET A 1 -27.98 78.28 16.34
C MET A 1 -27.34 77.16 15.52
N LYS A 2 -26.87 77.46 14.29
CA LYS A 2 -25.97 76.63 13.43
C LYS A 2 -24.60 76.39 14.12
N PRO A 3 -23.65 75.54 13.63
CA PRO A 3 -23.42 75.00 12.25
C PRO A 3 -23.25 73.44 12.15
N SER A 4 -23.47 72.76 11.01
CA SER A 4 -22.61 72.50 9.80
C SER A 4 -21.30 71.70 10.09
N ASN A 5 -20.90 70.66 9.34
CA ASN A 5 -20.75 70.54 7.88
C ASN A 5 -20.82 69.07 7.32
N PHE A 6 -21.31 68.95 6.08
CA PHE A 6 -20.79 68.22 4.88
C PHE A 6 -19.87 66.98 5.01
N SER A 7 -19.82 66.02 4.07
CA SER A 7 -20.66 65.59 2.92
C SER A 7 -19.90 64.46 2.17
N PHE A 8 -20.57 63.44 1.60
CA PHE A 8 -20.03 62.73 0.43
C PHE A 8 -21.15 62.15 -0.45
N LEU A 9 -20.88 62.06 -1.75
CA LEU A 9 -21.86 61.90 -2.83
C LEU A 9 -22.17 60.45 -3.19
N LEU A 10 -23.41 60.21 -3.65
CA LEU A 10 -23.84 59.01 -4.36
C LEU A 10 -23.62 59.16 -5.87
N PHE A 11 -23.17 58.09 -6.54
CA PHE A 11 -23.35 57.88 -7.98
C PHE A 11 -23.62 56.39 -8.23
N PRO A 12 -24.66 56.02 -9.02
CA PRO A 12 -24.91 54.63 -9.38
C PRO A 12 -24.12 54.24 -10.64
N ILE A 13 -23.51 53.05 -10.65
CA ILE A 13 -22.89 52.46 -11.83
C ILE A 13 -23.88 51.47 -12.47
N ALA A 14 -24.09 51.62 -13.78
CA ALA A 14 -25.01 50.80 -14.55
C ALA A 14 -24.36 49.48 -15.01
N VAL A 15 -25.21 48.46 -15.20
CA VAL A 15 -24.84 47.14 -15.73
C VAL A 15 -24.57 47.23 -17.23
N ALA A 16 -23.49 46.60 -17.69
CA ALA A 16 -23.26 46.30 -19.11
C ALA A 16 -22.88 44.82 -19.25
N ALA A 17 -23.69 44.06 -19.97
CA ALA A 17 -23.37 42.70 -20.38
C ALA A 17 -22.61 42.74 -21.72
N PHE A 18 -21.59 41.91 -21.88
CA PHE A 18 -20.94 41.67 -23.16
C PHE A 18 -20.87 40.17 -23.47
N SER A 19 -21.24 39.84 -24.69
CA SER A 19 -21.34 38.50 -25.24
C SER A 19 -19.97 37.95 -25.69
N LEU A 20 -19.71 36.69 -25.37
CA LEU A 20 -18.62 35.92 -25.99
C LEU A 20 -18.97 35.58 -27.44
N SER A 21 -18.04 35.84 -28.35
CA SER A 21 -18.11 35.44 -29.77
C SER A 21 -17.08 34.34 -30.03
N ALA A 22 -17.52 33.27 -30.68
CA ALA A 22 -16.63 32.18 -31.12
C ALA A 22 -16.01 32.50 -32.49
N CYS A 23 -14.76 32.11 -32.69
CA CYS A 23 -14.16 31.92 -34.01
C CYS A 23 -13.60 30.50 -34.09
N SER A 24 -13.92 29.84 -35.19
CA SER A 24 -13.35 28.57 -35.66
C SER A 24 -12.64 28.87 -36.97
N ASP A 25 -11.58 28.14 -37.31
CA ASP A 25 -11.20 27.86 -38.70
C ASP A 25 -10.19 26.71 -38.76
N ASP A 26 -10.49 25.73 -39.62
CA ASP A 26 -9.64 24.58 -39.93
C ASP A 26 -8.76 24.87 -41.16
N SER A 27 -7.61 24.20 -41.27
CA SER A 27 -7.00 23.91 -42.58
C SER A 27 -6.06 22.70 -42.49
N SER A 28 -6.34 21.67 -43.27
CA SER A 28 -5.56 20.45 -43.37
C SER A 28 -4.85 20.31 -44.71
N SER A 29 -3.67 19.71 -44.71
CA SER A 29 -3.12 19.02 -45.89
C SER A 29 -2.20 17.90 -45.45
N SER A 30 -2.19 16.80 -46.19
CA SER A 30 -1.61 15.52 -45.76
C SER A 30 -0.51 15.04 -46.69
N SER A 31 0.53 14.43 -46.11
CA SER A 31 1.32 13.40 -46.78
C SER A 31 2.08 12.56 -45.76
N SER A 32 1.96 11.24 -45.91
CA SER A 32 2.35 10.20 -44.95
C SER A 32 3.81 9.74 -45.08
N ASN A 33 4.43 9.37 -43.96
CA ASN A 33 5.16 8.09 -43.82
C ASN A 33 5.30 7.71 -42.33
N THR A 34 5.33 6.40 -42.08
CA THR A 34 5.14 5.75 -40.76
C THR A 34 6.45 5.48 -40.02
N ILE A 35 6.41 5.53 -38.68
CA ILE A 35 6.66 4.41 -37.76
C ILE A 35 6.07 4.76 -36.38
N ASP A 36 5.36 3.81 -35.75
CA ASP A 36 4.71 3.95 -34.44
C ASP A 36 5.69 3.73 -33.27
N SER A 37 5.58 4.58 -32.24
CA SER A 37 5.70 4.17 -30.82
C SER A 37 5.26 5.32 -29.90
N ALA A 38 3.98 5.33 -29.50
CA ALA A 38 3.43 6.38 -28.64
C ALA A 38 3.50 6.02 -27.14
N SER A 39 4.19 6.85 -26.35
CA SER A 39 3.85 7.12 -24.94
C SER A 39 4.65 8.33 -24.43
N GLU A 40 4.38 9.52 -24.94
CA GLU A 40 4.89 10.74 -24.31
C GLU A 40 4.21 10.93 -22.94
N SER A 41 5.04 11.21 -21.94
CA SER A 41 4.63 11.53 -20.58
C SER A 41 4.29 13.02 -20.47
N ASP A 42 3.35 13.34 -19.59
CA ASP A 42 2.66 14.64 -19.52
C ASP A 42 3.53 15.74 -18.85
N PHE A 43 4.72 15.98 -19.40
CA PHE A 43 5.59 17.10 -19.03
C PHE A 43 5.21 18.35 -19.83
N ALA A 44 5.18 19.50 -19.17
CA ALA A 44 4.95 20.78 -19.84
C ALA A 44 6.03 21.10 -20.89
N PHE A 45 7.25 20.60 -20.68
CA PHE A 45 8.34 20.62 -21.65
C PHE A 45 9.05 19.28 -21.73
N ASN A 46 9.38 18.86 -22.94
CA ASN A 46 10.22 17.70 -23.21
C ASN A 46 11.26 18.14 -24.25
N VAL A 47 12.51 18.32 -23.83
CA VAL A 47 13.57 18.95 -24.64
C VAL A 47 14.89 18.20 -24.49
N GLU A 48 15.81 18.37 -25.44
CA GLU A 48 17.09 17.67 -25.43
C GLU A 48 17.98 18.12 -24.25
N THR A 49 18.20 19.43 -24.10
CA THR A 49 19.10 20.01 -23.08
C THR A 49 18.40 21.02 -22.18
N LEU A 50 18.99 21.33 -21.01
CA LEU A 50 18.43 22.32 -20.09
C LEU A 50 18.38 23.75 -20.69
N ASP A 51 19.28 24.05 -21.63
CA ASP A 51 19.36 25.34 -22.31
C ASP A 51 18.22 25.54 -23.34
N ASP A 52 17.52 24.47 -23.73
CA ASP A 52 16.38 24.52 -24.64
C ASP A 52 15.06 24.91 -23.94
N LEU A 53 15.05 25.00 -22.60
CA LEU A 53 13.86 25.39 -21.85
C LEU A 53 13.56 26.89 -21.98
N PRO A 54 12.27 27.28 -22.04
CA PRO A 54 11.91 28.68 -21.90
C PRO A 54 12.29 29.19 -20.50
N ASN A 55 12.53 30.49 -20.37
CA ASN A 55 12.77 31.11 -19.07
C ASN A 55 11.64 30.76 -18.08
N CYS A 56 12.01 30.12 -16.97
CA CYS A 56 11.09 29.92 -15.86
C CYS A 56 10.60 31.30 -15.35
N THR A 57 9.29 31.48 -15.37
CA THR A 57 8.60 32.73 -15.03
C THR A 57 7.28 32.38 -14.36
N ALA A 58 6.58 33.35 -13.77
CA ALA A 58 5.29 33.12 -13.13
C ALA A 58 4.17 32.55 -14.04
N LYS A 59 4.40 32.47 -15.37
CA LYS A 59 3.52 31.75 -16.32
C LYS A 59 3.77 30.24 -16.31
N HIS A 60 5.01 29.85 -16.05
CA HIS A 60 5.51 28.48 -16.06
C HIS A 60 5.71 27.93 -14.64
N GLU A 61 5.32 28.66 -13.60
CA GLU A 61 5.48 28.22 -12.21
C GLU A 61 4.76 26.88 -11.99
N GLN A 62 5.47 25.89 -11.44
CA GLN A 62 5.08 24.48 -11.29
C GLN A 62 4.99 23.67 -12.60
N ASP A 63 5.30 24.23 -13.77
CA ASP A 63 5.53 23.44 -14.99
C ASP A 63 6.71 22.48 -14.75
N THR A 64 6.60 21.25 -15.26
CA THR A 64 7.66 20.25 -15.22
C THR A 64 8.30 20.10 -16.60
N ALA A 65 9.62 19.95 -16.61
CA ALA A 65 10.44 19.83 -17.79
C ALA A 65 11.28 18.56 -17.73
N PHE A 66 11.18 17.71 -18.76
CA PHE A 66 12.08 16.57 -18.95
C PHE A 66 13.20 16.93 -19.92
N ILE A 67 14.44 16.65 -19.47
CA ILE A 67 15.68 16.87 -20.22
C ILE A 67 16.20 15.51 -20.68
N GLN A 68 16.11 15.24 -21.98
CA GLN A 68 16.42 13.93 -22.56
C GLN A 68 17.90 13.57 -22.49
N GLU A 69 18.82 14.54 -22.60
CA GLU A 69 20.28 14.29 -22.61
C GLU A 69 20.76 13.56 -21.35
N ASN A 70 20.12 13.83 -20.21
CA ASN A 70 20.56 13.33 -18.90
C ASN A 70 19.42 12.70 -18.09
N ASN A 71 18.27 12.46 -18.73
CA ASN A 71 17.06 11.91 -18.14
C ASN A 71 16.57 12.64 -16.87
N LYS A 72 16.81 13.96 -16.73
CA LYS A 72 16.42 14.72 -15.53
C LYS A 72 15.10 15.45 -15.71
N ILE A 73 14.32 15.47 -14.63
CA ILE A 73 13.10 16.26 -14.51
C ILE A 73 13.42 17.47 -13.64
N TYR A 74 13.05 18.63 -14.16
CA TYR A 74 13.12 19.93 -13.49
C TYR A 74 11.71 20.44 -13.25
N VAL A 75 11.53 21.25 -12.21
CA VAL A 75 10.32 22.05 -11.97
C VAL A 75 10.68 23.52 -12.06
N CYS A 76 9.79 24.32 -12.62
CA CYS A 76 9.94 25.77 -12.60
C CYS A 76 9.41 26.30 -11.26
N GLU A 77 10.31 26.66 -10.35
CA GLU A 77 10.00 27.18 -9.01
C GLU A 77 10.82 28.45 -8.73
N ASP A 78 10.21 29.46 -8.10
CA ASP A 78 10.85 30.74 -7.75
C ASP A 78 11.48 31.49 -8.95
N ARG A 79 10.94 31.26 -10.16
CA ARG A 79 11.47 31.74 -11.46
C ARG A 79 12.82 31.12 -11.88
N ARG A 80 13.12 29.91 -11.43
CA ARG A 80 14.24 29.08 -11.90
C ARG A 80 13.81 27.65 -12.19
N TRP A 81 14.47 27.00 -13.13
CA TRP A 81 14.35 25.55 -13.32
C TRP A 81 15.20 24.86 -12.26
N GLU A 82 14.55 24.35 -11.22
CA GLU A 82 15.18 23.60 -10.14
C GLU A 82 15.08 22.10 -10.42
N TYR A 83 16.17 21.38 -10.16
CA TYR A 83 16.23 19.94 -10.40
C TYR A 83 15.37 19.19 -9.39
N LEU A 84 14.46 18.34 -9.88
CA LEU A 84 13.51 17.61 -9.06
C LEU A 84 14.01 16.18 -8.79
N TYR A 85 14.17 15.37 -9.85
CA TYR A 85 14.77 14.03 -9.81
C TYR A 85 15.18 13.56 -11.21
N SER A 86 15.96 12.49 -11.30
CA SER A 86 16.29 11.81 -12.57
C SER A 86 15.40 10.59 -12.78
N ILE A 87 14.92 10.40 -14.01
CA ILE A 87 14.41 9.10 -14.46
C ILE A 87 15.61 8.15 -14.48
N ILE A 88 15.50 7.09 -13.67
CA ILE A 88 16.51 6.03 -13.62
C ILE A 88 16.17 5.05 -14.75
N ASP A 89 17.06 4.91 -15.73
CA ASP A 89 16.88 3.92 -16.80
C ASP A 89 16.90 2.51 -16.19
N SER A 90 15.89 1.68 -16.48
CA SER A 90 15.92 0.27 -16.10
C SER A 90 16.56 -0.59 -17.19
N VAL A 91 17.34 -1.59 -16.77
CA VAL A 91 17.87 -2.64 -17.64
C VAL A 91 17.53 -4.00 -17.04
N ALA A 92 17.26 -4.99 -17.89
CA ALA A 92 16.79 -6.29 -17.44
C ALA A 92 17.85 -7.03 -16.60
N THR A 93 19.12 -6.97 -17.00
CA THR A 93 20.24 -7.65 -16.33
C THR A 93 21.50 -6.79 -16.24
N ILE A 94 22.47 -7.20 -15.41
CA ILE A 94 23.79 -6.55 -15.33
C ILE A 94 24.50 -6.56 -16.71
N ASP A 95 24.28 -7.59 -17.53
CA ASP A 95 24.93 -7.72 -18.84
C ASP A 95 24.37 -6.73 -19.88
N ASP A 96 23.19 -6.16 -19.63
CA ASP A 96 22.56 -5.11 -20.45
C ASP A 96 23.09 -3.69 -20.10
N LEU A 97 23.94 -3.56 -19.08
CA LEU A 97 24.56 -2.29 -18.70
C LEU A 97 25.49 -1.78 -19.80
N LEU A 98 25.20 -0.58 -20.29
CA LEU A 98 26.16 0.22 -21.05
C LEU A 98 27.43 0.42 -20.22
N THR A 99 28.59 0.36 -20.88
CA THR A 99 29.88 0.47 -20.20
C THR A 99 29.98 1.79 -19.45
N CYS A 100 30.18 1.71 -18.13
CA CYS A 100 30.47 2.88 -17.30
C CYS A 100 31.78 3.53 -17.78
N THR A 101 31.73 4.83 -18.06
CA THR A 101 32.82 5.63 -18.62
C THR A 101 32.74 7.04 -18.04
N GLU A 102 33.78 7.84 -18.17
CA GLU A 102 33.81 9.24 -17.69
C GLU A 102 32.61 10.09 -18.17
N LYS A 103 32.01 9.75 -19.32
CA LYS A 103 30.81 10.42 -19.85
C LYS A 103 29.50 10.06 -19.15
N ARG A 104 29.51 8.96 -18.39
CA ARG A 104 28.38 8.39 -17.64
C ARG A 104 28.61 8.47 -16.13
N GLU A 105 29.65 9.19 -15.69
CA GLU A 105 29.98 9.32 -14.27
C GLU A 105 28.80 9.97 -13.52
N GLY A 106 28.24 9.25 -12.55
CA GLY A 106 27.03 9.63 -11.83
C GLY A 106 25.71 9.17 -12.46
N ASP A 107 25.72 8.54 -13.64
CA ASP A 107 24.54 7.87 -14.21
C ASP A 107 24.01 6.83 -13.21
N LYS A 108 22.69 6.71 -13.12
CA LYS A 108 22.02 5.71 -12.28
C LYS A 108 21.12 4.85 -13.14
N THR A 109 21.23 3.54 -12.98
CA THR A 109 20.37 2.56 -13.64
C THR A 109 19.82 1.57 -12.62
N PHE A 110 18.57 1.18 -12.78
CA PHE A 110 17.95 0.11 -12.01
C PHE A 110 18.13 -1.22 -12.74
N VAL A 111 18.79 -2.19 -12.12
CA VAL A 111 18.94 -3.53 -12.70
C VAL A 111 17.84 -4.43 -12.15
N GLU A 112 16.93 -4.85 -13.04
CA GLU A 112 15.72 -5.59 -12.68
C GLU A 112 16.05 -6.98 -12.10
N SER A 113 17.09 -7.66 -12.61
CA SER A 113 17.55 -8.97 -12.09
C SER A 113 18.02 -8.90 -10.64
N GLU A 114 18.75 -7.84 -10.28
CA GLU A 114 19.33 -7.65 -8.95
C GLU A 114 18.37 -6.91 -8.00
N LYS A 115 17.31 -6.30 -8.55
CA LYS A 115 16.40 -5.39 -7.85
C LYS A 115 17.12 -4.23 -7.16
N ALA A 116 18.21 -3.75 -7.76
CA ALA A 116 19.09 -2.77 -7.16
C ALA A 116 19.41 -1.64 -8.14
N THR A 117 19.56 -0.43 -7.60
CA THR A 117 20.09 0.71 -8.35
C THR A 117 21.61 0.65 -8.34
N LEU A 118 22.21 0.68 -9.52
CA LEU A 118 23.65 0.87 -9.70
C LEU A 118 23.92 2.34 -10.05
N ILE A 119 25.05 2.86 -9.58
CA ILE A 119 25.62 4.14 -10.01
C ILE A 119 26.93 3.88 -10.76
N CYS A 120 27.15 4.57 -11.86
CA CYS A 120 28.41 4.55 -12.58
C CYS A 120 29.40 5.48 -11.85
N SER A 121 30.46 4.93 -11.26
CA SER A 121 31.52 5.73 -10.66
C SER A 121 32.92 5.13 -10.83
N ASP A 122 33.91 5.99 -11.06
CA ASP A 122 35.29 5.64 -11.39
C ASP A 122 35.40 4.63 -12.57
N GLY A 123 34.50 4.75 -13.55
CA GLY A 123 34.42 3.83 -14.69
C GLY A 123 33.89 2.42 -14.37
N LYS A 124 33.27 2.22 -13.19
CA LYS A 124 32.60 0.96 -12.82
C LYS A 124 31.19 1.20 -12.27
N TRP A 125 30.26 0.30 -12.58
CA TRP A 125 28.97 0.25 -11.89
C TRP A 125 29.12 -0.29 -10.46
N THR A 126 28.64 0.45 -9.47
CA THR A 126 28.62 0.10 -8.03
C THR A 126 27.19 0.15 -7.49
N LEU A 127 26.90 -0.63 -6.44
CA LEU A 127 25.59 -0.59 -5.78
C LEU A 127 25.40 0.77 -5.10
N LEU A 128 24.29 1.43 -5.39
CA LEU A 128 23.88 2.66 -4.74
C LEU A 128 23.09 2.34 -3.48
N ASP A 129 23.81 2.04 -2.40
CA ASP A 129 23.20 1.83 -1.08
C ASP A 129 22.51 3.13 -0.63
N THR A 130 21.18 3.09 -0.47
CA THR A 130 20.41 4.20 0.09
C THR A 130 20.43 4.20 1.62
N GLU A 131 21.62 4.24 2.20
CA GLU A 131 21.84 4.62 3.59
C GLU A 131 22.72 5.87 3.66
N GLU A 132 22.11 7.04 3.86
CA GLU A 132 22.77 8.13 4.58
C GLU A 132 21.77 9.21 5.05
N THR A 133 21.38 9.13 6.32
CA THR A 133 21.13 10.36 7.10
C THR A 133 21.81 10.27 8.46
N ASN A 134 22.81 11.15 8.63
CA ASN A 134 23.36 11.65 9.90
C ASN A 134 24.43 10.78 10.63
N PRO A 135 25.30 11.39 11.45
CA PRO A 135 26.68 11.55 10.97
C PRO A 135 27.78 11.18 11.99
N GLU A 136 29.01 11.14 11.47
CA GLU A 136 30.31 11.13 12.16
C GLU A 136 30.72 9.91 13.03
N SER A 137 31.84 9.33 12.60
CA SER A 137 32.90 8.70 13.40
C SER A 137 32.60 7.34 14.09
N SER A 138 32.86 6.19 13.44
CA SER A 138 34.15 5.60 12.99
C SER A 138 34.89 4.74 14.04
N GLY A 139 35.54 3.63 13.60
CA GLY A 139 36.32 2.71 14.44
C GLY A 139 36.07 1.21 14.19
N SER A 140 36.03 0.73 12.95
CA SER A 140 37.20 0.18 12.22
C SER A 140 37.70 -1.20 12.68
N ILE A 141 37.56 -2.21 11.81
CA ILE A 141 38.38 -3.44 11.81
C ILE A 141 39.08 -3.55 10.45
N SER A 142 40.42 -3.54 10.47
CA SER A 142 41.26 -3.83 9.30
C SER A 142 42.39 -4.78 9.72
N PRO A 143 42.72 -5.82 8.92
CA PRO A 143 43.89 -6.66 9.19
C PRO A 143 45.12 -6.24 8.37
N SER A 144 46.23 -5.96 9.07
CA SER A 144 47.63 -5.97 8.56
C SER A 144 48.00 -4.94 7.48
N SER A 145 49.23 -4.41 7.40
CA SER A 145 50.54 -4.88 7.90
C SER A 145 51.58 -3.75 7.99
N SER A 146 52.58 -3.88 8.87
CA SER A 146 53.95 -3.25 8.79
C SER A 146 54.03 -1.71 8.80
N SER A 147 54.97 -1.03 9.48
CA SER A 147 56.14 -1.43 10.28
C SER A 147 56.71 -0.23 11.06
N ASP A 148 57.42 -0.52 12.17
CA ASP A 148 58.40 0.35 12.88
C ASP A 148 57.98 1.67 13.53
N GLY A 149 58.59 2.01 14.70
CA GLY A 149 58.99 3.41 14.87
C GLY A 149 59.08 4.14 16.23
N ARG A 150 59.16 3.51 17.41
CA ARG A 150 59.75 4.09 18.67
C ARG A 150 59.23 5.43 19.28
N LYS A 151 58.98 5.38 20.61
CA LYS A 151 59.24 6.43 21.65
C LYS A 151 58.42 7.73 21.62
N GLU A 152 58.29 8.54 22.68
CA GLU A 152 58.27 8.41 24.17
C GLU A 152 57.97 9.84 24.72
N GLU A 153 57.56 10.00 26.00
CA GLU A 153 57.43 11.30 26.74
C GLU A 153 56.32 12.29 26.28
N THR A 154 55.28 12.68 27.06
CA THR A 154 55.11 13.30 28.41
C THR A 154 55.13 14.84 28.46
N SER A 155 54.21 15.41 29.26
CA SER A 155 54.16 16.80 29.80
C SER A 155 53.76 17.93 28.82
N SER A 156 53.21 19.09 29.23
CA SER A 156 52.35 19.45 30.38
C SER A 156 51.80 20.89 30.25
N SER A 157 50.78 21.21 31.06
CA SER A 157 50.51 22.54 31.68
C SER A 157 50.09 23.79 30.86
N SER A 158 48.78 24.08 30.91
CA SER A 158 48.14 25.17 31.70
C SER A 158 48.24 26.68 31.37
N SER A 159 47.06 27.32 31.46
CA SER A 159 46.77 28.73 31.87
C SER A 159 46.92 29.84 30.80
N ALA A 160 46.15 30.95 30.80
CA ALA A 160 45.23 31.50 31.83
C ALA A 160 44.08 32.39 31.24
N THR A 161 42.90 32.38 31.90
CA THR A 161 42.03 33.51 32.37
C THR A 161 41.62 34.67 31.41
N LEU A 162 40.51 35.43 31.54
CA LEU A 162 39.68 35.93 32.67
C LEU A 162 38.19 36.03 32.22
N SER A 163 37.18 35.52 32.93
CA SER A 163 36.41 36.13 34.05
C SER A 163 35.19 36.99 33.68
N SER A 164 33.99 36.57 34.10
CA SER A 164 33.09 37.39 34.97
C SER A 164 31.83 36.62 35.42
N SER A 165 31.54 36.68 36.72
CA SER A 165 30.28 36.26 37.38
C SER A 165 29.57 37.54 37.91
N SER A 166 28.31 37.60 38.37
CA SER A 166 27.56 36.70 39.26
C SER A 166 26.15 37.28 39.57
N SER A 167 25.34 36.55 40.37
CA SER A 167 24.34 37.06 41.35
C SER A 167 22.98 37.59 40.83
N ALA A 168 21.82 37.43 41.50
CA ALA A 168 21.33 36.63 42.65
C ALA A 168 19.75 36.67 42.64
N LYS A 169 18.92 36.15 43.57
CA LYS A 169 19.07 35.57 44.93
C LYS A 169 17.88 34.62 45.29
N ALA A 170 17.94 34.05 46.51
CA ALA A 170 17.03 33.18 47.28
C ALA A 170 15.70 33.82 47.77
N GLU A 171 14.79 33.22 48.56
CA GLU A 171 14.82 32.28 49.74
C GLU A 171 13.43 31.54 49.85
N SER A 172 13.10 30.53 50.69
CA SER A 172 13.72 29.78 51.82
C SER A 172 13.02 28.39 52.05
N SER A 173 13.39 27.64 53.11
CA SER A 173 12.63 26.63 53.95
C SER A 173 11.50 25.75 53.34
N SER A 174 11.32 24.43 53.60
CA SER A 174 12.00 23.34 54.35
C SER A 174 11.07 22.09 54.30
N GLY A 175 11.40 20.83 54.62
CA GLY A 175 12.62 20.13 55.06
C GLY A 175 12.29 18.78 55.79
N MET A 176 13.26 17.86 55.92
CA MET A 176 13.24 16.51 56.58
C MET A 176 12.45 15.39 55.83
N GLU A 177 13.11 14.35 55.25
CA GLU A 177 13.68 13.08 55.84
C GLU A 177 12.57 12.00 56.04
N GLU A 178 12.71 10.68 55.78
CA GLU A 178 13.79 9.72 55.46
C GLU A 178 13.43 8.91 54.17
N SER A 179 14.33 8.39 53.32
CA SER A 179 15.34 7.31 53.46
C SER A 179 14.81 5.91 53.82
N SER A 180 15.37 4.77 53.38
CA SER A 180 16.21 4.37 52.21
C SER A 180 16.53 2.86 52.29
N SER A 181 16.74 2.17 51.16
CA SER A 181 17.59 0.95 51.03
C SER A 181 17.20 -0.36 51.79
N ALA A 182 17.77 -1.55 51.54
CA ALA A 182 18.33 -2.18 50.33
C ALA A 182 18.52 -3.71 50.57
N VAL A 183 19.00 -4.42 49.54
CA VAL A 183 19.30 -5.87 49.47
C VAL A 183 20.18 -6.47 50.58
N VAL A 184 20.03 -7.79 50.87
CA VAL A 184 21.07 -8.85 50.77
C VAL A 184 20.47 -10.27 50.92
N ALA A 185 21.22 -11.32 50.56
CA ALA A 185 20.79 -12.72 50.41
C ALA A 185 21.35 -13.68 51.49
N SER A 186 20.79 -14.90 51.63
CA SER A 186 21.55 -16.19 51.61
C SER A 186 20.75 -17.47 52.00
N SER A 187 20.64 -18.41 51.05
CA SER A 187 20.82 -19.89 51.12
C SER A 187 20.33 -20.83 52.27
N SER A 188 19.77 -21.98 51.82
CA SER A 188 19.92 -23.37 52.34
C SER A 188 19.00 -23.94 53.44
N SER A 189 18.21 -24.97 53.11
CA SER A 189 18.39 -26.37 53.57
C SER A 189 17.35 -27.36 52.99
N GLU A 190 17.70 -28.64 52.96
CA GLU A 190 16.95 -29.75 52.35
C GLU A 190 15.89 -30.37 53.29
N ALA A 191 14.88 -31.07 52.73
CA ALA A 191 14.58 -32.47 53.05
C ALA A 191 13.34 -32.99 52.28
N ALA A 192 13.46 -34.18 51.67
CA ALA A 192 12.31 -35.02 51.29
C ALA A 192 11.89 -35.90 52.48
N PRO A 193 10.75 -36.61 52.38
CA PRO A 193 10.92 -38.06 52.29
C PRO A 193 10.06 -38.75 51.21
N SER A 194 10.54 -39.93 50.82
CA SER A 194 9.88 -40.96 50.02
C SER A 194 8.80 -41.70 50.86
N SER A 195 7.95 -42.62 50.37
CA SER A 195 8.21 -43.75 49.45
C SER A 195 6.93 -44.58 49.18
N SER A 196 6.90 -45.35 48.06
CA SER A 196 6.30 -46.71 47.87
C SER A 196 4.85 -47.06 48.31
N ALA A 197 4.10 -48.03 47.74
CA ALA A 197 4.18 -48.91 46.56
C ALA A 197 2.78 -49.61 46.41
N ALA A 198 2.16 -49.72 45.23
CA ALA A 198 2.18 -50.86 44.27
C ALA A 198 0.89 -51.74 44.24
N SER A 199 0.69 -52.45 43.12
CA SER A 199 -0.32 -53.52 42.83
C SER A 199 -1.76 -53.04 42.55
N SER A 200 -2.37 -53.18 41.36
CA SER A 200 -2.78 -54.41 40.61
C SER A 200 -3.91 -55.19 41.33
N VAL A 201 -4.98 -55.74 40.71
CA VAL A 201 -5.30 -56.17 39.32
C VAL A 201 -6.84 -56.31 39.14
N SER A 202 -7.35 -56.27 37.88
CA SER A 202 -8.53 -57.04 37.37
C SER A 202 -9.94 -56.83 38.00
N SER A 203 -11.09 -57.12 37.36
CA SER A 203 -11.52 -57.40 35.97
C SER A 203 -13.05 -57.56 35.91
N SER A 204 -13.66 -57.53 34.70
CA SER A 204 -15.02 -58.04 34.36
C SER A 204 -16.22 -57.22 34.88
N ALA A 205 -17.10 -56.63 34.06
CA ALA A 205 -17.96 -57.18 33.00
C ALA A 205 -19.16 -58.01 33.53
N ASN A 206 -20.38 -57.52 33.29
CA ASN A 206 -21.49 -58.37 32.82
C ASN A 206 -22.54 -57.57 32.03
N GLU A 207 -23.29 -58.25 31.17
CA GLU A 207 -24.21 -57.69 30.17
C GLU A 207 -25.67 -58.19 30.36
N LYS A 208 -26.59 -57.76 29.46
CA LYS A 208 -27.93 -58.33 29.13
C LYS A 208 -29.12 -58.08 30.07
N SER A 209 -30.39 -58.13 29.62
CA SER A 209 -31.05 -58.47 28.31
C SER A 209 -32.47 -57.86 28.29
N SER A 210 -33.31 -57.79 27.24
CA SER A 210 -33.26 -57.83 25.75
C SER A 210 -34.69 -57.47 25.24
N SER A 211 -34.96 -57.06 23.98
CA SER A 211 -35.30 -57.92 22.81
C SER A 211 -35.89 -56.99 21.71
N SER A 212 -35.48 -57.00 20.42
CA SER A 212 -35.74 -57.98 19.32
C SER A 212 -37.15 -57.92 18.71
N VAL A 213 -37.46 -58.07 17.40
CA VAL A 213 -36.77 -58.07 16.05
C VAL A 213 -37.92 -57.97 14.98
N ILE A 214 -37.62 -57.79 13.67
CA ILE A 214 -38.36 -58.22 12.42
C ILE A 214 -38.77 -57.07 11.45
N ILE A 215 -38.42 -57.26 10.17
CA ILE A 215 -38.89 -56.58 8.94
C ILE A 215 -39.54 -57.68 8.05
N PRO A 216 -40.67 -57.46 7.34
CA PRO A 216 -40.61 -57.36 5.87
C PRO A 216 -41.62 -56.42 5.14
N GLU A 217 -41.20 -56.10 3.93
CA GLU A 217 -41.81 -55.48 2.72
C GLU A 217 -43.35 -55.42 2.53
N SER A 218 -43.83 -54.32 1.92
CA SER A 218 -44.37 -54.30 0.51
C SER A 218 -45.39 -53.17 0.20
N SER A 219 -45.12 -52.40 -0.88
CA SER A 219 -46.11 -51.78 -1.81
C SER A 219 -47.12 -50.72 -1.27
N SER A 220 -47.70 -49.78 -2.03
CA SER A 220 -47.71 -49.46 -3.47
C SER A 220 -48.12 -47.98 -3.72
N SER A 221 -47.67 -47.36 -4.84
CA SER A 221 -48.37 -46.36 -5.70
C SER A 221 -49.18 -45.19 -5.08
N HIS A 222 -49.07 -43.93 -5.56
CA HIS A 222 -49.66 -43.49 -6.83
C HIS A 222 -49.08 -42.17 -7.37
N VAL A 223 -48.89 -42.14 -8.69
CA VAL A 223 -48.90 -40.94 -9.56
C VAL A 223 -50.15 -41.05 -10.45
N PRO A 224 -50.65 -39.94 -11.04
CA PRO A 224 -50.61 -39.89 -12.52
C PRO A 224 -50.36 -38.49 -13.10
N SER A 225 -50.25 -38.45 -14.43
CA SER A 225 -49.98 -37.29 -15.28
C SER A 225 -50.99 -37.23 -16.46
N SER A 226 -51.05 -36.11 -17.17
CA SER A 226 -51.77 -35.86 -18.44
C SER A 226 -53.31 -35.82 -18.39
N SER A 227 -54.04 -35.08 -19.25
CA SER A 227 -53.63 -34.08 -20.27
C SER A 227 -54.83 -33.26 -20.80
N SER A 228 -54.55 -32.08 -21.37
CA SER A 228 -55.26 -31.39 -22.49
C SER A 228 -56.78 -31.14 -22.46
N GLU A 229 -57.19 -29.86 -22.64
CA GLU A 229 -57.93 -29.38 -23.83
C GLU A 229 -57.95 -27.83 -23.93
N ALA A 230 -58.29 -27.29 -25.13
CA ALA A 230 -58.37 -25.86 -25.46
C ALA A 230 -59.84 -25.34 -25.35
N ILE A 231 -60.30 -24.11 -25.68
CA ILE A 231 -59.95 -23.13 -26.75
C ILE A 231 -60.61 -21.74 -26.48
N LEU A 232 -59.93 -20.63 -26.89
CA LEU A 232 -60.45 -19.29 -27.34
C LEU A 232 -61.25 -18.40 -26.33
N SER A 233 -61.29 -17.05 -26.40
CA SER A 233 -60.97 -16.05 -27.45
C SER A 233 -60.61 -14.64 -26.91
N SER A 234 -59.79 -13.87 -27.67
CA SER A 234 -59.72 -12.37 -27.82
C SER A 234 -59.64 -11.46 -26.57
N SER A 235 -58.82 -10.39 -26.52
CA SER A 235 -58.36 -9.45 -27.58
C SER A 235 -56.94 -8.95 -27.25
N SER A 236 -55.98 -8.96 -28.18
CA SER A 236 -55.64 -7.85 -29.10
C SER A 236 -55.27 -6.53 -28.40
N ASP A 237 -53.97 -6.21 -28.35
CA ASP A 237 -53.42 -5.07 -29.09
C ASP A 237 -51.91 -5.25 -29.34
N GLU A 238 -51.49 -4.90 -30.56
CA GLU A 238 -50.13 -5.01 -31.09
C GLU A 238 -49.40 -3.67 -30.99
N ILE A 239 -48.17 -3.62 -30.46
CA ILE A 239 -47.13 -2.75 -31.02
C ILE A 239 -45.80 -3.51 -31.15
N SER A 240 -45.40 -3.66 -32.40
CA SER A 240 -44.13 -4.11 -32.95
C SER A 240 -42.84 -3.94 -32.11
N SER A 241 -42.14 -5.07 -31.97
CA SER A 241 -40.78 -5.27 -32.49
C SER A 241 -39.72 -4.18 -32.28
N SER A 242 -38.75 -4.47 -31.39
CA SER A 242 -37.38 -4.75 -31.86
C SER A 242 -36.63 -5.61 -30.85
N SER A 243 -36.14 -6.77 -31.29
CA SER A 243 -35.36 -7.68 -30.45
C SER A 243 -33.92 -7.19 -30.30
N ALA A 244 -33.67 -6.26 -29.39
CA ALA A 244 -32.35 -6.12 -28.79
C ALA A 244 -32.14 -7.28 -27.81
N ALA A 245 -31.10 -8.10 -28.02
CA ALA A 245 -30.63 -8.99 -26.97
C ALA A 245 -30.26 -8.15 -25.73
N PRO A 246 -30.56 -8.59 -24.50
CA PRO A 246 -30.07 -7.88 -23.32
C PRO A 246 -28.54 -7.93 -23.33
N SER A 247 -27.92 -6.81 -23.66
CA SER A 247 -26.48 -6.61 -23.53
C SER A 247 -26.06 -6.92 -22.09
N SER A 248 -24.91 -7.56 -21.95
CA SER A 248 -24.34 -7.97 -20.65
C SER A 248 -23.89 -6.74 -19.84
N SER A 249 -24.84 -6.01 -19.24
CA SER A 249 -24.59 -4.69 -18.67
C SER A 249 -25.60 -4.31 -17.58
N SER A 250 -25.74 -5.12 -16.51
CA SER A 250 -26.53 -4.75 -15.32
C SER A 250 -26.25 -5.57 -14.04
N LEU A 251 -25.01 -6.00 -13.81
CA LEU A 251 -24.51 -6.36 -12.46
C LEU A 251 -23.26 -5.54 -12.08
N ALA A 252 -23.17 -4.31 -12.58
CA ALA A 252 -22.24 -3.33 -12.01
C ALA A 252 -22.59 -3.15 -10.52
N LYS A 253 -21.60 -3.30 -9.63
CA LYS A 253 -21.80 -3.21 -8.18
C LYS A 253 -22.49 -1.88 -7.85
N ALA A 254 -23.54 -1.92 -7.04
CA ALA A 254 -24.31 -0.74 -6.62
C ALA A 254 -23.54 0.22 -5.67
N ASN A 255 -22.20 0.17 -5.63
CA ASN A 255 -21.39 0.87 -4.65
C ASN A 255 -20.01 1.38 -5.13
N TRP A 256 -19.72 1.43 -6.43
CA TRP A 256 -18.51 2.11 -6.96
C TRP A 256 -18.48 3.65 -6.77
N GLN A 257 -19.40 4.21 -5.97
CA GLN A 257 -19.48 5.63 -5.61
C GLN A 257 -18.25 6.16 -4.83
N TYR A 258 -17.33 5.28 -4.40
CA TYR A 258 -16.08 5.66 -3.76
C TYR A 258 -14.89 5.78 -4.74
N LEU A 259 -15.05 5.37 -5.99
CA LEU A 259 -14.07 5.55 -7.05
C LEU A 259 -14.16 6.99 -7.59
N ASN A 260 -13.02 7.60 -7.90
CA ASN A 260 -12.98 8.92 -8.54
C ASN A 260 -13.62 8.89 -9.94
N PRO A 261 -14.72 9.63 -10.22
CA PRO A 261 -15.37 9.61 -11.53
C PRO A 261 -14.54 10.21 -12.66
N GLU A 262 -13.52 11.02 -12.35
CA GLU A 262 -12.62 11.62 -13.35
C GLU A 262 -11.54 10.64 -13.86
N ILE A 263 -11.41 9.46 -13.23
CA ILE A 263 -10.42 8.44 -13.60
C ILE A 263 -11.05 7.36 -14.49
N SER A 264 -10.36 7.04 -15.59
CA SER A 264 -10.74 5.95 -16.48
C SER A 264 -10.25 4.60 -15.96
N TYR A 265 -11.17 3.77 -15.47
CA TYR A 265 -10.88 2.43 -14.97
C TYR A 265 -11.12 1.35 -16.01
N SER A 266 -10.18 0.41 -16.10
CA SER A 266 -10.40 -0.88 -16.74
C SER A 266 -11.15 -1.83 -15.80
N GLU A 267 -11.57 -2.99 -16.32
CA GLU A 267 -12.20 -4.05 -15.54
C GLU A 267 -11.43 -5.36 -15.69
N MET A 268 -11.44 -6.18 -14.64
CA MET A 268 -11.04 -7.58 -14.69
C MET A 268 -12.13 -8.46 -14.05
N ILE A 269 -12.16 -9.73 -14.41
CA ILE A 269 -13.08 -10.72 -13.83
C ILE A 269 -12.25 -11.77 -13.09
N ASP A 270 -12.50 -11.97 -11.80
CA ASP A 270 -11.92 -13.07 -11.06
C ASP A 270 -12.65 -14.37 -11.46
N SER A 271 -11.96 -15.23 -12.21
CA SER A 271 -12.52 -16.49 -12.72
C SER A 271 -12.93 -17.48 -11.61
N ARG A 272 -12.52 -17.25 -10.36
CA ARG A 272 -12.75 -18.15 -9.22
C ARG A 272 -14.10 -17.96 -8.54
N ASP A 273 -14.67 -16.75 -8.63
CA ASP A 273 -15.99 -16.40 -8.05
C ASP A 273 -16.90 -15.58 -9.00
N GLY A 274 -16.39 -15.21 -10.18
CA GLY A 274 -17.10 -14.40 -11.17
C GLY A 274 -17.15 -12.91 -10.83
N GLN A 275 -16.43 -12.45 -9.80
CA GLN A 275 -16.51 -11.06 -9.36
C GLN A 275 -15.73 -10.13 -10.30
N ILE A 276 -16.42 -9.07 -10.75
CA ILE A 276 -15.81 -7.99 -11.53
C ILE A 276 -15.15 -7.01 -10.56
N TYR A 277 -13.91 -6.64 -10.86
CA TYR A 277 -13.13 -5.64 -10.15
C TYR A 277 -12.65 -4.54 -11.09
N LYS A 278 -12.70 -3.29 -10.61
CA LYS A 278 -12.09 -2.14 -11.29
C LYS A 278 -10.56 -2.14 -11.13
N THR A 279 -9.87 -1.69 -12.16
CA THR A 279 -8.40 -1.63 -12.22
C THR A 279 -7.92 -0.31 -12.82
N VAL A 280 -6.76 0.16 -12.39
CA VAL A 280 -6.15 1.42 -12.81
C VAL A 280 -4.66 1.22 -13.07
N LYS A 281 -4.09 1.98 -14.02
CA LYS A 281 -2.63 2.04 -14.23
C LYS A 281 -2.07 3.27 -13.52
N ILE A 282 -1.14 3.06 -12.59
CA ILE A 282 -0.46 4.11 -11.82
C ILE A 282 1.03 3.96 -12.10
N GLY A 283 1.61 4.93 -12.82
CA GLY A 283 2.94 4.79 -13.41
C GLY A 283 3.00 3.56 -14.33
N TYR A 284 3.95 2.67 -14.07
CA TYR A 284 4.09 1.41 -14.81
C TYR A 284 3.23 0.26 -14.25
N GLN A 285 2.71 0.40 -13.03
CA GLN A 285 2.00 -0.65 -12.31
C GLN A 285 0.49 -0.65 -12.61
N THR A 286 -0.11 -1.82 -12.83
CA THR A 286 -1.57 -1.95 -12.99
C THR A 286 -2.19 -2.55 -11.73
N TRP A 287 -2.85 -1.72 -10.94
CA TRP A 287 -3.43 -2.05 -9.65
C TRP A 287 -4.92 -2.40 -9.73
N MET A 288 -5.40 -3.25 -8.82
CA MET A 288 -6.82 -3.26 -8.47
C MET A 288 -7.20 -1.92 -7.79
N ALA A 289 -8.25 -1.27 -8.27
CA ALA A 289 -8.87 -0.11 -7.62
C ALA A 289 -9.86 -0.51 -6.50
N GLU A 290 -10.08 -1.82 -6.30
CA GLU A 290 -10.93 -2.36 -5.25
C GLU A 290 -10.16 -3.31 -4.33
N ASN A 291 -10.68 -3.53 -3.12
CA ASN A 291 -10.14 -4.56 -2.23
C ASN A 291 -10.64 -5.93 -2.68
N LEU A 292 -9.75 -6.92 -2.72
CA LEU A 292 -10.12 -8.29 -3.03
C LEU A 292 -11.17 -8.79 -2.02
N ASN A 293 -12.25 -9.38 -2.52
CA ASN A 293 -13.38 -9.85 -1.71
C ASN A 293 -13.58 -11.38 -1.81
N TYR A 294 -12.54 -12.11 -2.24
CA TYR A 294 -12.56 -13.56 -2.38
C TYR A 294 -12.61 -14.26 -0.99
N PRO A 295 -13.60 -15.13 -0.72
CA PRO A 295 -13.71 -15.81 0.56
C PRO A 295 -12.66 -16.93 0.71
N TYR A 296 -11.59 -16.65 1.44
CA TYR A 296 -10.54 -17.62 1.79
C TYR A 296 -10.75 -18.21 3.20
N SER A 297 -10.68 -19.53 3.34
CA SER A 297 -10.84 -20.25 4.60
C SER A 297 -10.18 -21.64 4.60
N GLU A 298 -8.85 -21.69 4.66
CA GLU A 298 -8.07 -22.94 4.63
C GLU A 298 -7.26 -23.10 5.91
N ASN A 299 -7.43 -24.22 6.65
CA ASN A 299 -6.75 -24.43 7.95
C ASN A 299 -6.87 -23.21 8.89
N THR A 300 -5.75 -22.64 9.35
CA THR A 300 -5.66 -21.42 10.16
C THR A 300 -5.66 -20.12 9.34
N ALA A 301 -5.54 -20.20 8.01
CA ALA A 301 -5.55 -19.06 7.11
C ALA A 301 -6.98 -18.66 6.75
N LYS A 302 -7.44 -17.52 7.28
CA LYS A 302 -8.83 -17.04 7.19
C LYS A 302 -8.93 -15.63 6.61
N SER A 303 -10.11 -15.34 6.06
CA SER A 303 -10.54 -14.00 5.64
C SER A 303 -11.88 -13.64 6.30
N TYR A 304 -12.05 -12.36 6.63
CA TYR A 304 -13.19 -11.85 7.38
C TYR A 304 -13.81 -10.64 6.70
N CYS A 305 -15.11 -10.47 6.88
CA CYS A 305 -15.75 -9.16 6.71
C CYS A 305 -15.60 -8.38 8.01
N TYR A 306 -15.45 -7.05 7.95
CA TYR A 306 -15.44 -6.22 9.17
C TYR A 306 -16.71 -6.48 10.00
N ASN A 307 -16.55 -6.73 11.32
CA ASN A 307 -17.64 -7.14 12.23
C ASN A 307 -18.46 -8.36 11.76
N ASN A 308 -17.90 -9.24 10.91
CA ASN A 308 -18.59 -10.36 10.28
C ASN A 308 -19.83 -9.96 9.43
N SER A 309 -19.97 -8.69 9.03
CA SER A 309 -21.12 -8.20 8.26
C SER A 309 -20.90 -8.35 6.74
N ALA A 310 -21.86 -8.96 6.04
CA ALA A 310 -21.81 -9.10 4.58
C ALA A 310 -21.74 -7.74 3.85
N ASP A 311 -22.45 -6.73 4.35
CA ASP A 311 -22.43 -5.36 3.80
C ASP A 311 -21.03 -4.73 3.90
N SER A 312 -20.29 -5.06 4.98
CA SER A 312 -18.91 -4.63 5.12
C SER A 312 -18.00 -5.28 4.08
N CYS A 313 -18.21 -6.55 3.73
CA CYS A 313 -17.50 -7.19 2.62
C CYS A 313 -17.87 -6.58 1.26
N ALA A 314 -19.16 -6.31 1.03
CA ALA A 314 -19.62 -5.67 -0.21
C ALA A 314 -18.98 -4.28 -0.39
N LYS A 315 -18.87 -3.49 0.68
CA LYS A 315 -18.29 -2.14 0.66
C LYS A 315 -16.77 -2.11 0.66
N TYR A 316 -16.13 -2.84 1.58
CA TYR A 316 -14.70 -2.71 1.89
C TYR A 316 -13.84 -3.87 1.37
N GLY A 317 -14.43 -4.90 0.74
CA GLY A 317 -13.75 -6.16 0.51
C GLY A 317 -13.45 -6.91 1.81
N ARG A 318 -12.49 -7.84 1.76
CA ARG A 318 -12.14 -8.70 2.89
C ARG A 318 -10.85 -8.29 3.59
N LEU A 319 -10.80 -8.60 4.88
CA LEU A 319 -9.61 -8.56 5.72
C LEU A 319 -9.03 -9.97 5.81
N TYR A 320 -7.84 -10.18 5.26
CA TYR A 320 -7.16 -11.48 5.19
C TYR A 320 -6.10 -11.56 6.26
N LEU A 321 -6.03 -12.67 7.01
CA LEU A 321 -4.81 -12.98 7.77
C LEU A 321 -3.63 -13.06 6.80
N TRP A 322 -2.41 -12.75 7.24
CA TRP A 322 -1.26 -12.78 6.32
C TRP A 322 -1.05 -14.16 5.69
N SER A 323 -1.29 -15.24 6.45
CA SER A 323 -1.31 -16.62 5.93
C SER A 323 -2.39 -16.86 4.87
N ALA A 324 -3.52 -16.15 4.91
CA ALA A 324 -4.52 -16.20 3.84
C ALA A 324 -4.09 -15.37 2.64
N ALA A 325 -3.55 -14.16 2.86
CA ALA A 325 -3.03 -13.29 1.80
C ALA A 325 -1.93 -14.00 0.99
N MET A 326 -1.04 -14.73 1.66
CA MET A 326 0.04 -15.52 1.07
C MET A 326 -0.41 -16.85 0.45
N ASP A 327 -1.67 -17.26 0.58
CA ASP A 327 -2.14 -18.62 0.21
C ASP A 327 -1.30 -19.74 0.88
N SER A 328 -1.23 -19.72 2.22
CA SER A 328 -0.38 -20.65 2.98
C SER A 328 -0.72 -22.13 2.79
N ALA A 329 -1.95 -22.44 2.36
CA ALA A 329 -2.39 -23.79 2.03
C ALA A 329 -1.96 -24.25 0.62
N ALA A 330 -1.42 -23.35 -0.21
CA ALA A 330 -1.09 -23.55 -1.62
C ALA A 330 -2.28 -24.02 -2.47
N ARG A 331 -3.42 -23.32 -2.34
CA ARG A 331 -4.64 -23.55 -3.11
C ARG A 331 -4.55 -23.02 -4.54
N PHE A 332 -3.75 -21.98 -4.76
CA PHE A 332 -3.60 -21.23 -6.01
C PHE A 332 -2.15 -21.11 -6.50
N SER A 333 -1.17 -21.12 -5.59
CA SER A 333 0.25 -21.18 -5.93
C SER A 333 1.08 -21.79 -4.79
N THR A 334 2.24 -22.37 -5.10
CA THR A 334 3.16 -22.90 -4.10
C THR A 334 4.07 -21.85 -3.46
N THR A 335 4.19 -20.64 -4.01
CA THR A 335 5.21 -19.65 -3.59
C THR A 335 5.06 -19.23 -2.12
N GLY A 336 3.83 -19.10 -1.62
CA GLY A 336 3.55 -18.74 -0.22
C GLY A 336 3.22 -19.94 0.70
N LYS A 337 3.47 -21.17 0.25
CA LYS A 337 3.10 -22.39 1.00
C LYS A 337 3.76 -22.42 2.38
N GLY A 338 2.94 -22.60 3.43
CA GLY A 338 3.40 -22.64 4.82
C GLY A 338 3.71 -21.28 5.45
N CYS A 339 3.61 -20.17 4.70
CA CYS A 339 3.84 -18.83 5.22
C CYS A 339 2.76 -18.41 6.23
N GLY A 340 3.19 -17.86 7.36
CA GLY A 340 2.26 -17.46 8.42
C GLY A 340 2.95 -17.02 9.69
N TYR A 341 2.15 -16.86 10.74
CA TYR A 341 2.62 -16.56 12.09
C TYR A 341 3.41 -17.75 12.67
N LYS A 342 4.54 -17.47 13.33
CA LYS A 342 5.52 -18.46 13.83
C LYS A 342 6.13 -19.33 12.71
N ALA A 343 6.29 -18.76 11.53
CA ALA A 343 6.97 -19.37 10.40
C ALA A 343 7.81 -18.34 9.65
N THR A 344 9.09 -18.65 9.43
CA THR A 344 9.94 -17.95 8.47
C THR A 344 9.37 -18.16 7.06
N CYS A 345 9.28 -17.10 6.26
CA CYS A 345 8.73 -17.16 4.90
C CYS A 345 9.54 -16.23 4.00
N ASN A 346 10.39 -16.84 3.15
CA ASN A 346 11.25 -16.13 2.21
C ASN A 346 10.90 -16.62 0.79
N PRO A 347 9.80 -16.12 0.20
CA PRO A 347 9.35 -16.54 -1.13
C PRO A 347 10.34 -16.04 -2.20
N SER A 348 10.65 -16.91 -3.16
CA SER A 348 11.47 -16.54 -4.33
C SER A 348 10.57 -15.96 -5.43
N GLY A 349 10.70 -14.65 -5.70
CA GLY A 349 9.94 -13.97 -6.76
C GLY A 349 8.52 -13.55 -6.33
N ALA A 350 7.66 -13.27 -7.31
CA ALA A 350 6.30 -12.79 -7.08
C ALA A 350 5.43 -13.85 -6.39
N VAL A 351 4.68 -13.43 -5.37
CA VAL A 351 3.74 -14.29 -4.64
C VAL A 351 2.32 -14.01 -5.11
N ARG A 352 1.79 -14.88 -5.98
CA ARG A 352 0.36 -14.86 -6.34
C ARG A 352 -0.53 -14.73 -5.10
N GLY A 353 -0.27 -15.59 -4.10
CA GLY A 353 -1.06 -15.63 -2.88
C GLY A 353 -2.54 -15.85 -3.16
N VAL A 354 -3.41 -15.11 -2.47
CA VAL A 354 -4.87 -15.12 -2.68
C VAL A 354 -5.32 -14.36 -3.92
N CYS A 355 -4.44 -13.72 -4.68
CA CYS A 355 -4.83 -12.96 -5.87
C CYS A 355 -5.30 -13.87 -7.04
N PRO A 356 -6.04 -13.30 -8.01
CA PRO A 356 -6.46 -14.00 -9.23
C PRO A 356 -5.29 -14.56 -10.04
N GLU A 357 -5.57 -15.21 -11.17
CA GLU A 357 -4.51 -15.62 -12.10
C GLU A 357 -4.01 -14.41 -12.91
N SER A 358 -2.71 -14.31 -13.17
CA SER A 358 -2.03 -13.11 -13.72
C SER A 358 -2.06 -11.87 -12.80
N TRP A 359 -2.17 -12.08 -11.49
CA TRP A 359 -2.13 -11.05 -10.46
C TRP A 359 -1.45 -11.60 -9.20
N HIS A 360 -0.72 -10.76 -8.47
CA HIS A 360 0.01 -11.12 -7.25
C HIS A 360 -0.23 -10.17 -6.08
N LEU A 361 0.14 -10.64 -4.88
CA LEU A 361 0.20 -9.85 -3.66
C LEU A 361 1.50 -9.03 -3.68
N PRO A 362 1.43 -7.68 -3.70
CA PRO A 362 2.58 -6.83 -3.95
C PRO A 362 3.65 -6.97 -2.87
N SER A 363 4.91 -6.98 -3.27
CA SER A 363 6.07 -6.88 -2.39
C SER A 363 6.19 -5.48 -1.77
N GLY A 364 7.05 -5.35 -0.74
CA GLY A 364 7.30 -4.06 -0.11
C GLY A 364 7.87 -3.05 -1.11
N SER A 365 8.74 -3.51 -2.01
CA SER A 365 9.28 -2.73 -3.13
C SER A 365 8.20 -2.22 -4.08
N GLU A 366 7.21 -3.03 -4.44
CA GLU A 366 6.17 -2.61 -5.38
C GLU A 366 5.21 -1.58 -4.78
N LEU A 367 4.88 -1.70 -3.50
CA LEU A 367 4.14 -0.67 -2.77
C LEU A 367 4.96 0.61 -2.59
N GLU A 368 6.27 0.50 -2.42
CA GLU A 368 7.17 1.66 -2.33
C GLU A 368 7.28 2.39 -3.68
N THR A 369 7.34 1.67 -4.81
CA THR A 369 7.20 2.27 -6.15
C THR A 369 5.91 3.06 -6.29
N LEU A 370 4.78 2.53 -5.80
CA LEU A 370 3.50 3.26 -5.77
C LEU A 370 3.58 4.55 -4.92
N ARG A 371 4.12 4.47 -3.70
CA ARG A 371 4.29 5.66 -2.83
C ARG A 371 5.17 6.71 -3.49
N THR A 372 6.29 6.28 -4.07
CA THR A 372 7.25 7.15 -4.75
C THR A 372 6.62 7.83 -5.96
N PHE A 373 5.94 7.08 -6.84
CA PHE A 373 5.27 7.65 -8.01
C PHE A 373 4.19 8.68 -7.64
N THR A 374 3.45 8.44 -6.55
CA THR A 374 2.36 9.32 -6.11
C THR A 374 2.78 10.44 -5.15
N GLY A 375 4.07 10.49 -4.76
CA GLY A 375 4.58 11.46 -3.79
C GLY A 375 3.95 11.37 -2.40
N ALA A 376 3.31 10.25 -2.05
CA ALA A 376 2.44 10.10 -0.88
C ALA A 376 3.22 10.07 0.45
N THR A 377 3.54 11.27 0.94
CA THR A 377 4.46 11.54 2.06
C THR A 377 3.88 12.47 3.13
N ASN A 378 2.81 13.19 2.82
CA ASN A 378 2.17 14.16 3.72
C ASN A 378 0.63 14.09 3.60
N ASN A 379 -0.10 14.88 4.38
CA ASN A 379 -1.58 14.86 4.40
C ASN A 379 -2.20 15.06 3.01
N VAL A 380 -1.71 16.05 2.25
CA VAL A 380 -2.27 16.41 0.94
C VAL A 380 -2.03 15.28 -0.05
N THR A 381 -0.80 14.80 -0.19
CA THR A 381 -0.46 13.71 -1.13
C THR A 381 -1.01 12.35 -0.70
N THR A 382 -1.28 12.15 0.59
CA THR A 382 -1.98 10.95 1.10
C THR A 382 -3.43 10.89 0.62
N LYS A 383 -4.11 12.03 0.49
CA LYS A 383 -5.48 12.05 -0.02
C LYS A 383 -5.57 11.57 -1.47
N ALA A 384 -4.52 11.74 -2.26
CA ALA A 384 -4.46 11.31 -3.66
C ALA A 384 -4.54 9.80 -3.87
N LEU A 385 -4.25 8.99 -2.84
CA LEU A 385 -4.44 7.53 -2.85
C LEU A 385 -5.73 7.07 -2.16
N ASN A 386 -6.34 7.92 -1.34
CA ASN A 386 -7.52 7.60 -0.54
C ASN A 386 -8.80 7.84 -1.34
N SER A 387 -9.75 6.90 -1.25
CA SER A 387 -11.04 7.00 -1.94
C SER A 387 -11.80 8.29 -1.63
N ILE A 388 -12.52 8.83 -2.62
CA ILE A 388 -13.26 10.11 -2.49
C ILE A 388 -14.32 10.10 -1.38
N THR A 389 -14.83 8.92 -1.01
CA THR A 389 -15.77 8.76 0.11
C THR A 389 -15.31 7.69 1.10
N GLY A 390 -15.96 7.65 2.29
CA GLY A 390 -15.70 6.66 3.34
C GLY A 390 -14.78 7.15 4.48
N TRP A 391 -13.97 8.18 4.23
CA TRP A 391 -13.10 8.85 5.21
C TRP A 391 -13.79 10.07 5.83
N THR A 392 -13.49 10.39 7.10
CA THR A 392 -14.07 11.54 7.81
C THR A 392 -13.89 12.89 7.11
N ASN A 393 -12.80 13.09 6.37
CA ASN A 393 -12.46 14.32 5.64
C ASN A 393 -12.21 14.10 4.14
N GLY A 394 -12.70 12.97 3.59
CA GLY A 394 -12.47 12.52 2.21
C GLY A 394 -11.00 12.21 1.86
N GLY A 395 -10.83 11.41 0.82
CA GLY A 395 -9.65 11.49 -0.04
C GLY A 395 -9.97 12.29 -1.31
N THR A 396 -8.97 12.49 -2.16
CA THR A 396 -9.10 13.09 -3.50
C THR A 396 -9.00 12.02 -4.59
N ASP A 397 -8.29 10.91 -4.32
CA ASP A 397 -8.16 9.76 -5.20
C ASP A 397 -7.69 10.12 -6.62
N ASP A 398 -6.73 11.05 -6.70
CA ASP A 398 -6.21 11.64 -7.94
C ASP A 398 -5.52 10.60 -8.85
N PHE A 399 -5.14 9.44 -8.29
CA PHE A 399 -4.56 8.30 -9.03
C PHE A 399 -5.52 7.12 -9.23
N GLY A 400 -6.76 7.19 -8.72
CA GLY A 400 -7.73 6.09 -8.77
C GLY A 400 -7.31 4.82 -8.01
N PHE A 401 -6.37 4.92 -7.06
CA PHE A 401 -6.02 3.78 -6.22
C PHE A 401 -7.16 3.40 -5.28
N SER A 402 -8.04 4.36 -4.95
CA SER A 402 -9.28 4.21 -4.18
C SER A 402 -9.11 3.42 -2.87
N ALA A 403 -8.11 3.79 -2.06
CA ALA A 403 -7.92 3.19 -0.75
C ALA A 403 -9.11 3.50 0.16
N LEU A 404 -9.87 2.47 0.50
CA LEU A 404 -11.01 2.54 1.41
C LEU A 404 -10.57 2.26 2.86
N PRO A 405 -11.11 2.99 3.86
CA PRO A 405 -10.72 2.82 5.25
C PRO A 405 -11.43 1.62 5.89
N ALA A 406 -11.02 0.42 5.48
CA ALA A 406 -11.56 -0.86 5.93
C ALA A 406 -11.20 -1.21 7.39
N GLY A 407 -10.29 -0.44 8.01
CA GLY A 407 -9.73 -0.76 9.32
C GLY A 407 -8.82 -1.98 9.27
N TYR A 408 -8.83 -2.76 10.33
CA TYR A 408 -8.24 -4.10 10.38
C TYR A 408 -8.99 -5.01 11.36
N SER A 409 -8.75 -6.31 11.25
CA SER A 409 -9.12 -7.29 12.27
C SER A 409 -7.88 -7.76 13.02
N SER A 410 -8.04 -8.26 14.24
CA SER A 410 -6.95 -8.88 15.00
C SER A 410 -7.51 -10.03 15.83
N PHE A 411 -6.64 -10.95 16.23
CA PHE A 411 -7.01 -12.15 16.96
C PHE A 411 -6.37 -12.15 18.35
N ASN A 412 -7.15 -12.54 19.36
CA ASN A 412 -6.67 -12.85 20.70
C ASN A 412 -7.42 -14.09 21.25
N ASP A 413 -7.14 -14.48 22.49
CA ASP A 413 -7.72 -15.68 23.13
C ASP A 413 -9.25 -15.66 23.24
N ILE A 414 -9.90 -14.50 23.05
CA ILE A 414 -11.34 -14.30 23.12
C ILE A 414 -11.99 -14.30 21.72
N GLY A 415 -11.18 -14.18 20.65
CA GLY A 415 -11.60 -14.32 19.26
C GLY A 415 -11.10 -13.21 18.34
N VAL A 416 -11.83 -12.99 17.23
CA VAL A 416 -11.55 -11.93 16.26
C VAL A 416 -12.23 -10.63 16.69
N PHE A 417 -11.46 -9.56 16.81
CA PHE A 417 -11.96 -8.20 17.02
C PHE A 417 -11.58 -7.30 15.84
N TYR A 418 -12.26 -6.17 15.70
CA TYR A 418 -12.18 -5.27 14.55
C TYR A 418 -11.99 -3.82 15.00
N MET A 419 -11.13 -3.07 14.33
CA MET A 419 -10.76 -1.71 14.74
C MET A 419 -10.60 -0.76 13.54
N TYR A 420 -10.83 0.54 13.80
CA TYR A 420 -10.49 1.67 12.92
C TYR A 420 -11.10 1.69 11.50
N VAL A 421 -12.26 1.04 11.28
CA VAL A 421 -13.08 1.32 10.08
C VAL A 421 -13.42 2.81 10.01
N GLY A 422 -13.40 3.38 8.81
CA GLY A 422 -13.59 4.82 8.57
C GLY A 422 -12.36 5.69 8.89
N GLN A 423 -11.33 5.13 9.51
CA GLN A 423 -10.13 5.85 9.94
C GLN A 423 -8.84 5.41 9.24
N TYR A 424 -8.63 4.10 9.02
CA TYR A 424 -7.40 3.57 8.42
C TYR A 424 -7.68 2.58 7.28
N ALA A 425 -6.82 2.61 6.26
CA ALA A 425 -6.76 1.59 5.22
C ALA A 425 -5.43 0.83 5.36
N ASN A 426 -5.48 -0.48 5.51
CA ASN A 426 -4.31 -1.34 5.68
C ASN A 426 -4.25 -2.34 4.54
N PHE A 427 -3.07 -2.49 3.92
CA PHE A 427 -2.83 -3.38 2.78
C PHE A 427 -1.63 -4.28 3.07
N TRP A 428 -1.81 -5.60 2.92
CA TRP A 428 -0.71 -6.54 3.08
C TRP A 428 0.31 -6.43 1.95
N SER A 429 1.58 -6.59 2.33
CA SER A 429 2.63 -6.98 1.41
C SER A 429 2.89 -8.50 1.46
N SER A 430 3.45 -9.07 0.39
CA SER A 430 4.03 -10.41 0.38
C SER A 430 5.40 -10.51 1.09
N SER A 431 6.02 -9.39 1.43
CA SER A 431 7.29 -9.35 2.18
C SER A 431 7.10 -9.70 3.66
N ALA A 432 7.81 -10.71 4.16
CA ALA A 432 7.92 -11.01 5.58
C ALA A 432 8.97 -10.12 6.26
N PHE A 433 8.81 -9.84 7.56
CA PHE A 433 9.84 -9.21 8.38
C PHE A 433 10.56 -10.26 9.22
N ASP A 434 9.82 -11.00 10.05
CA ASP A 434 10.33 -12.11 10.85
C ASP A 434 9.31 -13.28 10.89
N GLU A 435 9.31 -14.09 11.95
CA GLU A 435 8.31 -15.16 12.12
C GLU A 435 6.92 -14.65 12.54
N SER A 436 6.85 -13.54 13.27
CA SER A 436 5.63 -12.94 13.85
C SER A 436 5.00 -11.89 12.96
N ASP A 437 5.82 -11.08 12.29
CA ASP A 437 5.43 -9.83 11.64
C ASP A 437 5.74 -9.82 10.13
N ALA A 438 4.93 -9.09 9.38
CA ALA A 438 5.07 -8.91 7.93
C ALA A 438 4.86 -7.45 7.53
N TYR A 439 5.39 -7.07 6.38
CA TYR A 439 5.29 -5.70 5.87
C TYR A 439 3.86 -5.38 5.44
N PHE A 440 3.45 -4.14 5.69
CA PHE A 440 2.15 -3.62 5.27
C PHE A 440 2.23 -2.13 4.92
N MET A 441 1.33 -1.70 4.05
CA MET A 441 1.05 -0.28 3.81
C MET A 441 -0.12 0.16 4.69
N TYR A 442 0.07 1.27 5.38
CA TYR A 442 -0.94 1.96 6.16
C TYR A 442 -1.26 3.30 5.50
N SER A 443 -2.54 3.61 5.32
CA SER A 443 -3.01 4.94 4.96
C SER A 443 -4.00 5.48 6.00
N SER A 444 -3.88 6.77 6.26
CA SER A 444 -4.70 7.57 7.19
C SER A 444 -5.14 8.87 6.51
N PRO A 445 -5.93 9.74 7.15
CA PRO A 445 -6.19 11.08 6.62
C PRO A 445 -4.97 12.02 6.60
N SER A 446 -3.81 11.62 7.13
CA SER A 446 -2.64 12.48 7.36
C SER A 446 -1.31 11.97 6.80
N SER A 447 -1.18 10.66 6.59
CA SER A 447 0.01 10.02 6.04
C SER A 447 -0.32 8.66 5.42
N VAL A 448 0.37 8.32 4.33
CA VAL A 448 0.71 6.95 3.98
C VAL A 448 2.03 6.61 4.67
N SER A 449 2.15 5.39 5.18
CA SER A 449 3.34 4.93 5.89
C SER A 449 3.52 3.43 5.71
N PHE A 450 4.77 2.99 5.76
CA PHE A 450 5.14 1.58 5.74
C PHE A 450 5.62 1.14 7.11
N GLY A 451 5.39 -0.13 7.41
CA GLY A 451 5.86 -0.75 8.64
C GLY A 451 5.68 -2.25 8.61
N TYR A 452 5.88 -2.86 9.77
CA TYR A 452 5.65 -4.28 10.02
C TYR A 452 4.57 -4.43 11.10
N THR A 453 3.76 -5.48 10.99
CA THR A 453 2.68 -5.78 11.93
C THR A 453 2.37 -7.28 11.97
N TYR A 454 1.76 -7.72 13.07
CA TYR A 454 1.55 -9.12 13.37
C TYR A 454 0.74 -9.83 12.27
N LYS A 455 1.28 -10.94 11.76
CA LYS A 455 0.66 -11.79 10.72
C LYS A 455 -0.71 -12.38 11.10
N ILE A 456 -1.09 -12.32 12.38
CA ILE A 456 -2.41 -12.69 12.92
C ILE A 456 -3.46 -11.57 12.80
N GLN A 457 -3.08 -10.38 12.33
CA GLN A 457 -4.03 -9.33 11.95
C GLN A 457 -4.61 -9.63 10.57
N GLY A 458 -5.80 -9.08 10.31
CA GLY A 458 -6.45 -9.09 9.01
C GLY A 458 -6.37 -7.71 8.37
N HIS A 459 -5.72 -7.62 7.21
CA HIS A 459 -5.64 -6.41 6.39
C HIS A 459 -6.20 -6.67 5.00
N SER A 460 -6.46 -5.60 4.26
CA SER A 460 -6.96 -5.69 2.90
C SER A 460 -5.89 -6.28 1.98
N VAL A 461 -6.34 -6.90 0.89
CA VAL A 461 -5.45 -7.29 -0.22
C VAL A 461 -5.83 -6.44 -1.42
N ARG A 462 -4.82 -5.82 -2.04
CA ARG A 462 -4.92 -5.08 -3.28
C ARG A 462 -3.90 -5.67 -4.24
N CYS A 463 -4.39 -6.42 -5.22
CA CYS A 463 -3.51 -7.16 -6.11
C CYS A 463 -2.89 -6.24 -7.15
N LEU A 464 -1.64 -6.53 -7.49
CA LEU A 464 -0.90 -5.93 -8.59
C LEU A 464 -0.89 -6.94 -9.75
N LYS A 465 -1.00 -6.45 -10.99
CA LYS A 465 -0.94 -7.30 -12.19
C LYS A 465 0.49 -7.74 -12.46
N ASP A 466 0.64 -8.98 -12.93
CA ASP A 466 1.93 -9.55 -13.39
C ASP A 466 2.42 -8.89 -14.69
#